data_AF-J9DHB5-F1
#
_entry.id   AF-J9DHB5-F1
#
_cell.length_a   1.000
_cell.length_b   1.000
_cell.length_c   1.000
_cell.angle_alpha   90.00
_cell.angle_beta   90.00
_cell.angle_gamma   90.00
#
_symmetry.space_group_name_H-M   'P 1'
#
loop_
_entity.id
_entity.type
_entity.pdbx_description
1 polymer ?
#
loop_
_entity_poly.entity_id
_entity_poly.type
_entity_poly.pdbx_seq_one_letter_code
_entity_poly.pdbx_strand_id
1 'polypeptide(L)'
;MNIFVSRPSNHFMKIFLGLSFGALLVFTPVQTSAEALIVLEYSGTQSGARAGNDSDNAFVQDHNHSAEHVVGRNETLSTIMNKFYRNSGLNKEFLSLAIVQANPKAFVRQNPNYLYAGRKLRLPSVNEIQSMILGQKTSSTSMSSGKVNDEIFFFGN
;
A
#
# COMPACT_ATOMS: atom_id res chain seq x y z
N MET A 1 -92.18 -1.28 31.56
CA MET A 1 -92.56 -2.06 30.37
C MET A 1 -91.29 -2.37 29.59
N ASN A 2 -91.11 -3.62 29.19
CA ASN A 2 -89.80 -4.28 29.01
C ASN A 2 -88.93 -3.76 27.86
N ILE A 3 -87.63 -3.69 28.16
CA ILE A 3 -86.53 -3.44 27.23
C ILE A 3 -86.31 -4.72 26.39
N PHE A 4 -86.58 -4.65 25.09
CA PHE A 4 -86.36 -5.77 24.18
C PHE A 4 -84.93 -5.69 23.62
N VAL A 5 -83.99 -6.33 24.31
CA VAL A 5 -82.62 -6.52 23.82
C VAL A 5 -82.65 -7.63 22.77
N SER A 6 -82.52 -7.27 21.50
CA SER A 6 -82.43 -8.23 20.41
C SER A 6 -81.05 -8.89 20.41
N ARG A 7 -81.00 -10.22 20.60
CA ARG A 7 -79.78 -11.02 20.51
C ARG A 7 -79.31 -11.06 19.04
N PRO A 8 -78.07 -10.62 18.72
CA PRO A 8 -77.54 -10.80 17.38
C PRO A 8 -77.34 -12.30 17.11
N SER A 9 -77.68 -12.73 15.89
CA SER A 9 -77.57 -14.12 15.47
C SER A 9 -76.10 -14.53 15.30
N ASN A 10 -75.78 -15.78 15.66
CA ASN A 10 -74.42 -16.34 15.59
C ASN A 10 -73.81 -16.34 14.17
N HIS A 11 -74.63 -16.12 13.14
CA HIS A 11 -74.19 -16.01 11.75
C HIS A 11 -73.62 -14.62 11.44
N PHE A 12 -74.22 -13.56 12.00
CA PHE A 12 -73.77 -12.19 11.80
C PHE A 12 -72.42 -11.93 12.48
N MET A 13 -72.19 -12.52 13.66
CA MET A 13 -70.91 -12.43 14.37
C MET A 13 -69.79 -13.22 13.68
N LYS A 14 -70.10 -14.33 13.01
CA LYS A 14 -69.12 -15.12 12.22
C LYS A 14 -68.70 -14.42 10.93
N ILE A 15 -69.61 -13.71 10.27
CA ILE A 15 -69.28 -12.91 9.06
C ILE A 15 -68.37 -11.73 9.41
N PHE A 16 -68.65 -11.02 10.50
CA PHE A 16 -67.79 -9.92 10.97
C PHE A 16 -66.40 -10.41 11.42
N LEU A 17 -66.32 -11.59 12.06
CA LEU A 17 -65.04 -12.17 12.47
C LEU A 17 -64.21 -12.68 11.27
N GLY A 18 -64.87 -13.20 10.23
CA GLY A 18 -64.22 -13.61 8.98
C GLY A 18 -63.69 -12.45 8.13
N LEU A 19 -64.41 -11.32 8.09
CA LEU A 19 -63.98 -10.13 7.35
C LEU A 19 -62.78 -9.43 8.03
N SER A 20 -62.70 -9.50 9.37
CA SER A 20 -61.57 -8.97 10.16
C SER A 20 -60.28 -9.79 9.94
N PHE A 21 -60.38 -11.11 9.79
CA PHE A 21 -59.20 -11.98 9.62
C PHE A 21 -58.60 -11.89 8.20
N GLY A 22 -59.42 -11.65 7.17
CA GLY A 22 -58.95 -11.48 5.78
C GLY A 22 -58.17 -10.18 5.54
N ALA A 23 -58.53 -9.09 6.23
CA ALA A 23 -57.84 -7.81 6.12
C ALA A 23 -56.46 -7.78 6.80
N LEU A 24 -56.20 -8.68 7.76
CA LEU A 24 -54.97 -8.71 8.53
C LEU A 24 -53.81 -9.43 7.80
N LEU A 25 -54.10 -10.26 6.80
CA LEU A 25 -53.09 -11.03 6.06
C LEU A 25 -52.40 -10.24 4.92
N VAL A 26 -52.93 -9.07 4.55
CA VAL A 26 -52.42 -8.26 3.42
C VAL A 26 -51.45 -7.16 3.87
N PHE A 27 -51.18 -7.05 5.17
CA PHE A 27 -50.40 -5.97 5.77
C PHE A 27 -49.10 -6.45 6.46
N THR A 28 -48.53 -7.57 6.02
CA THR A 28 -47.17 -7.93 6.44
C THR A 28 -46.16 -7.14 5.60
N PRO A 29 -45.32 -6.28 6.19
CA PRO A 29 -44.23 -5.67 5.44
C PRO A 29 -43.26 -6.77 5.02
N VAL A 30 -43.00 -6.89 3.72
CA VAL A 30 -41.90 -7.70 3.18
C VAL A 30 -40.61 -7.15 3.78
N GLN A 31 -40.00 -7.92 4.69
CA GLN A 31 -38.71 -7.58 5.27
C GLN A 31 -37.63 -7.82 4.21
N THR A 32 -37.35 -6.79 3.41
CA THR A 32 -36.19 -6.79 2.52
C THR A 32 -34.95 -6.51 3.38
N SER A 33 -34.12 -7.53 3.60
CA SER A 33 -32.79 -7.32 4.17
C SER A 33 -31.89 -6.83 3.04
N ALA A 34 -31.74 -5.51 2.94
CA ALA A 34 -30.70 -4.93 2.11
C ALA A 34 -29.36 -5.20 2.79
N GLU A 35 -28.59 -6.16 2.29
CA GLU A 35 -27.19 -6.31 2.69
C GLU A 35 -26.40 -5.10 2.18
N ALA A 36 -25.55 -4.55 3.05
CA ALA A 36 -24.70 -3.44 2.68
C ALA A 36 -23.66 -3.91 1.65
N LEU A 37 -23.67 -3.31 0.45
CA LEU A 37 -22.60 -3.51 -0.51
C LEU A 37 -21.34 -2.84 0.03
N ILE A 38 -20.36 -3.64 0.42
CA ILE A 38 -19.02 -3.15 0.78
C ILE A 38 -18.32 -2.84 -0.53
N VAL A 39 -18.31 -1.55 -0.91
CA VAL A 39 -17.38 -1.07 -1.94
C VAL A 39 -16.01 -1.10 -1.29
N LEU A 40 -15.24 -2.15 -1.58
CA LEU A 40 -13.80 -2.11 -1.37
C LEU A 40 -13.28 -1.10 -2.39
N GLU A 41 -13.08 0.14 -1.95
CA GLU A 41 -12.26 1.06 -2.69
C GLU A 41 -10.90 0.40 -2.80
N TYR A 42 -10.57 -0.04 -4.02
CA TYR A 42 -9.22 -0.45 -4.33
C TYR A 42 -8.38 0.82 -4.16
N SER A 43 -7.79 0.97 -2.98
CA SER A 43 -6.69 1.90 -2.75
C SER A 43 -5.49 1.36 -3.51
N GLY A 44 -5.58 1.42 -4.84
CA GLY A 44 -4.45 1.30 -5.74
C GLY A 44 -3.51 2.43 -5.38
N THR A 45 -2.57 2.11 -4.49
CA THR A 45 -1.37 2.88 -4.17
C THR A 45 -1.61 4.39 -4.11
N GLN A 46 -2.30 4.83 -3.07
CA GLN A 46 -1.93 6.10 -2.46
C GLN A 46 -1.45 5.79 -1.05
N SER A 47 -0.17 5.44 -0.98
CA SER A 47 0.66 5.46 0.22
C SER A 47 0.75 6.90 0.75
N GLY A 48 -0.40 7.49 1.11
CA GLY A 48 -0.59 8.90 1.41
C GLY A 48 -0.92 9.17 2.87
N ALA A 49 -0.56 8.25 3.78
CA ALA A 49 -0.82 8.42 5.20
C ALA A 49 0.46 8.30 6.04
N ARG A 50 1.10 9.47 6.19
CA ARG A 50 1.84 9.93 7.38
C ARG A 50 3.25 9.38 7.60
N ALA A 51 4.20 9.87 6.80
CA ALA A 51 5.60 10.04 7.23
C ALA A 51 6.16 11.29 6.52
N GLY A 52 6.71 12.23 7.28
CA GLY A 52 6.91 13.62 6.83
C GLY A 52 7.91 13.78 5.69
N ASN A 53 7.56 14.51 4.64
CA ASN A 53 8.44 14.90 3.52
C ASN A 53 9.45 13.82 3.07
N ASP A 54 9.04 12.55 3.04
CA ASP A 54 9.86 11.45 2.53
C ASP A 54 10.05 11.56 0.99
N SER A 55 9.26 12.43 0.34
CA SER A 55 9.34 12.78 -1.09
C SER A 55 10.58 13.57 -1.48
N ASP A 56 11.31 14.18 -0.54
CA ASP A 56 12.39 15.12 -0.87
C ASP A 56 13.76 14.44 -1.04
N ASN A 57 13.84 13.12 -0.82
CA ASN A 57 15.08 12.39 -0.99
C ASN A 57 15.34 12.07 -2.48
N ALA A 58 16.48 12.53 -3.02
CA ALA A 58 16.84 12.32 -4.43
C ALA A 58 16.89 10.84 -4.86
N PHE A 59 17.24 9.91 -3.95
CA PHE A 59 17.29 8.47 -4.23
C PHE A 59 15.89 7.84 -4.33
N VAL A 60 14.86 8.46 -3.72
CA VAL A 60 13.46 8.04 -3.84
C VAL A 60 12.82 8.67 -5.07
N GLN A 61 13.17 9.92 -5.38
CA GLN A 61 12.64 10.62 -6.55
C GLN A 61 13.12 9.99 -7.87
N ASP A 62 14.41 9.67 -7.94
CA ASP A 62 15.01 8.99 -9.08
C ASP A 62 15.71 7.72 -8.61
N HIS A 63 15.11 6.57 -8.91
CA HIS A 63 15.62 5.26 -8.52
C HIS A 63 16.96 4.89 -9.19
N ASN A 64 17.38 5.64 -10.22
CA ASN A 64 18.70 5.51 -10.86
C ASN A 64 19.70 6.56 -10.35
N HIS A 65 19.29 7.44 -9.45
CA HIS A 65 20.18 8.45 -8.87
C HIS A 65 21.29 7.79 -8.06
N SER A 66 22.53 8.17 -8.35
CA SER A 66 23.72 7.78 -7.58
C SER A 66 24.53 9.03 -7.22
N ALA A 67 25.27 8.94 -6.13
CA ALA A 67 26.08 10.06 -5.66
C ALA A 67 27.48 9.60 -5.26
N GLU A 68 28.41 10.55 -5.16
CA GLU A 68 29.74 10.31 -4.63
C GLU A 68 29.97 11.23 -3.42
N HIS A 69 30.64 10.71 -2.39
CA HIS A 69 30.96 11.46 -1.19
C HIS A 69 32.39 11.17 -0.73
N VAL A 70 33.15 12.21 -0.41
CA VAL A 70 34.50 12.04 0.16
C VAL A 70 34.38 11.96 1.67
N VAL A 71 34.83 10.84 2.25
CA VAL A 71 34.71 10.58 3.68
C VAL A 71 35.53 11.58 4.48
N GLY A 72 34.88 12.31 5.37
CA GLY A 72 35.51 13.24 6.30
C GLY A 72 36.32 12.54 7.40
N ARG A 73 37.16 13.30 8.10
CA ARG A 73 37.85 12.79 9.29
C ARG A 73 36.82 12.51 10.39
N ASN A 74 36.87 11.32 11.00
CA ASN A 74 35.92 10.85 12.02
C ASN A 74 34.46 10.71 11.52
N GLU A 75 34.23 10.69 10.21
CA GLU A 75 32.91 10.42 9.66
C GLU A 75 32.66 8.91 9.62
N THR A 76 31.44 8.49 9.99
CA THR A 76 31.04 7.07 9.99
C THR A 76 30.11 6.75 8.83
N LEU A 77 30.04 5.47 8.44
CA LEU A 77 29.07 5.01 7.45
C LEU A 77 27.63 5.36 7.86
N SER A 78 27.28 5.23 9.14
CA SER A 78 25.96 5.57 9.67
C SER A 78 25.63 7.06 9.46
N THR A 79 26.59 7.95 9.72
CA THR A 79 26.44 9.39 9.48
C THR A 79 26.21 9.69 7.99
N ILE A 80 26.96 9.04 7.11
CA ILE A 80 26.82 9.20 5.65
C ILE A 80 25.44 8.68 5.19
N MET A 81 25.04 7.49 5.62
CA MET A 81 23.72 6.93 5.30
C MET A 81 22.60 7.87 5.76
N ASN A 82 22.71 8.43 6.96
CA ASN A 82 21.73 9.37 7.50
C ASN A 82 21.78 10.78 6.85
N LYS A 83 22.83 11.08 6.08
CA LYS A 83 22.93 12.32 5.30
C LYS A 83 22.28 12.17 3.94
N PHE A 84 22.51 11.06 3.26
CA PHE A 84 22.09 10.84 1.87
C PHE A 84 20.80 10.03 1.73
N TYR A 85 20.60 9.02 2.57
CA TYR A 85 19.48 8.08 2.49
C TYR A 85 18.47 8.26 3.62
N ARG A 86 18.59 9.34 4.42
CA ARG A 86 17.55 9.70 5.38
C ARG A 86 16.24 9.84 4.64
N ASN A 87 15.17 9.30 5.23
CA ASN A 87 13.82 9.32 4.68
C ASN A 87 13.66 8.58 3.35
N SER A 88 14.65 7.76 2.95
CA SER A 88 14.53 6.93 1.74
C SER A 88 13.64 5.69 1.92
N GLY A 89 13.23 5.38 3.16
CA GLY A 89 12.54 4.13 3.49
C GLY A 89 13.40 2.87 3.38
N LEU A 90 14.67 2.97 2.95
CA LEU A 90 15.57 1.83 2.81
C LEU A 90 16.00 1.27 4.17
N ASN A 91 16.07 -0.05 4.25
CA ASN A 91 16.58 -0.74 5.42
C ASN A 91 18.10 -0.49 5.57
N LYS A 92 18.51 -0.01 6.74
CA LYS A 92 19.89 0.41 7.02
C LYS A 92 20.91 -0.73 6.94
N GLU A 93 20.52 -1.95 7.33
CA GLU A 93 21.42 -3.11 7.31
C GLU A 93 21.76 -3.48 5.87
N PHE A 94 20.75 -3.64 5.01
CA PHE A 94 20.96 -3.92 3.59
C PHE A 94 21.69 -2.78 2.87
N LEU A 95 21.34 -1.53 3.20
CA LEU A 95 22.01 -0.36 2.64
C LEU A 95 23.51 -0.36 3.01
N SER A 96 23.86 -0.69 4.25
CA SER A 96 25.25 -0.77 4.70
C SER A 96 26.03 -1.81 3.91
N LEU A 97 25.45 -2.99 3.68
CA LEU A 97 26.05 -4.07 2.90
C LEU A 97 26.23 -3.66 1.44
N ALA A 98 25.22 -3.02 0.83
CA ALA A 98 25.29 -2.57 -0.55
C ALA A 98 26.39 -1.50 -0.73
N ILE A 99 26.52 -0.55 0.20
CA ILE A 99 27.59 0.47 0.15
C ILE A 99 28.97 -0.18 0.30
N VAL A 100 29.12 -1.15 1.22
CA VAL A 100 30.38 -1.88 1.40
C VAL A 100 30.75 -2.68 0.15
N GLN A 101 29.77 -3.36 -0.46
CA GLN A 101 29.94 -4.13 -1.69
C GLN A 101 30.30 -3.25 -2.89
N ALA A 102 29.69 -2.06 -2.99
CA ALA A 102 30.03 -1.08 -4.00
C ALA A 102 31.43 -0.47 -3.81
N ASN A 103 31.95 -0.45 -2.57
CA ASN A 103 33.20 0.23 -2.21
C ASN A 103 34.16 -0.61 -1.37
N PRO A 104 34.59 -1.81 -1.82
CA PRO A 104 35.39 -2.71 -1.00
C PRO A 104 36.74 -2.10 -0.55
N LYS A 105 37.28 -1.15 -1.32
CA LYS A 105 38.55 -0.45 -1.03
C LYS A 105 38.41 0.75 -0.09
N ALA A 106 37.19 1.11 0.31
CA ALA A 106 36.93 2.20 1.26
C ALA A 106 36.84 1.69 2.70
N PHE A 107 36.63 0.39 2.90
CA PHE A 107 36.45 -0.23 4.21
C PHE A 107 37.63 -1.12 4.59
N VAL A 108 37.99 -1.11 5.86
CA VAL A 108 38.98 -2.04 6.42
C VAL A 108 38.37 -3.43 6.42
N ARG A 109 38.95 -4.37 5.65
CA ARG A 109 38.48 -5.77 5.56
C ARG A 109 36.97 -5.87 5.23
N GLN A 110 36.43 -4.92 4.47
CA GLN A 110 35.00 -4.84 4.15
C GLN A 110 34.08 -4.79 5.39
N ASN A 111 34.58 -4.27 6.51
CA ASN A 111 33.77 -4.11 7.71
C ASN A 111 33.05 -2.74 7.67
N PRO A 112 31.70 -2.70 7.71
CA PRO A 112 30.92 -1.45 7.68
C PRO A 112 31.29 -0.46 8.78
N ASN A 113 31.80 -0.94 9.92
CA ASN A 113 32.17 -0.11 11.07
C ASN A 113 33.54 0.57 10.91
N TYR A 114 34.35 0.15 9.93
CA TYR A 114 35.70 0.66 9.73
C TYR A 114 35.86 1.25 8.33
N LEU A 115 35.65 2.57 8.25
CA LEU A 115 35.72 3.35 7.02
C LEU A 115 36.99 4.23 7.00
N TYR A 116 37.74 4.22 5.90
CA TYR A 116 38.92 5.06 5.75
C TYR A 116 38.54 6.51 5.43
N ALA A 117 39.10 7.47 6.17
CA ALA A 117 38.96 8.89 5.87
C ALA A 117 39.64 9.28 4.55
N GLY A 118 39.11 10.29 3.87
CA GLY A 118 39.62 10.82 2.60
C GLY A 118 39.35 9.94 1.38
N ARG A 119 38.70 8.79 1.55
CA ARG A 119 38.29 7.95 0.42
C ARG A 119 37.04 8.51 -0.23
N LYS A 120 36.97 8.40 -1.56
CA LYS A 120 35.75 8.62 -2.32
C LYS A 120 34.85 7.39 -2.18
N LEU A 121 33.65 7.60 -1.68
CA LEU A 121 32.62 6.59 -1.46
C LEU A 121 31.52 6.79 -2.50
N ARG A 122 31.22 5.75 -3.26
CA ARG A 122 30.13 5.70 -4.21
C ARG A 122 28.85 5.26 -3.49
N LEU A 123 27.78 6.02 -3.66
CA LEU A 123 26.47 5.77 -3.08
C LEU A 123 25.58 5.17 -4.17
N PRO A 124 25.29 3.85 -4.12
CA PRO A 124 24.53 3.17 -5.16
C PRO A 124 23.07 3.65 -5.21
N SER A 125 22.48 3.58 -6.39
CA SER A 125 21.06 3.87 -6.59
C SER A 125 20.15 2.76 -6.04
N VAL A 126 18.84 3.03 -5.93
CA VAL A 126 17.87 2.05 -5.45
C VAL A 126 17.84 0.82 -6.36
N ASN A 127 17.86 1.03 -7.68
CA ASN A 127 17.88 -0.07 -8.65
C ASN A 127 19.16 -0.90 -8.55
N GLU A 128 20.30 -0.26 -8.28
CA GLU A 128 21.56 -0.99 -8.06
C GLU A 128 21.52 -1.82 -6.78
N ILE A 129 21.01 -1.27 -5.68
CA ILE A 129 20.84 -2.02 -4.42
C ILE A 129 19.94 -3.23 -4.67
N GLN A 130 18.80 -3.04 -5.35
CA GLN A 130 17.89 -4.12 -5.70
C GLN A 130 18.58 -5.20 -6.53
N SER A 131 19.34 -4.82 -7.55
CA SER A 131 20.06 -5.78 -8.39
C SER A 131 21.09 -6.62 -7.62
N MET A 132 21.79 -6.03 -6.64
CA MET A 132 22.74 -6.73 -5.78
C MET A 132 22.04 -7.76 -4.90
N ILE A 133 20.86 -7.42 -4.38
CA ILE A 133 20.05 -8.33 -3.55
C ILE A 133 19.50 -9.49 -4.39
N LEU A 134 19.02 -9.19 -5.61
CA LEU A 134 18.48 -10.19 -6.52
C LEU A 134 19.57 -11.06 -7.18
N GLY A 135 20.86 -10.76 -6.95
CA GLY A 135 21.98 -11.45 -7.60
C GLY A 135 22.07 -11.21 -9.11
N GLN A 136 21.37 -10.19 -9.61
CA GLN A 136 21.40 -9.81 -11.01
C GLN A 136 22.71 -9.07 -11.28
N LYS A 137 23.53 -9.60 -12.18
CA LYS A 137 24.74 -8.91 -12.61
C LYS A 137 24.29 -7.62 -13.30
N THR A 138 24.54 -6.46 -12.69
CA THR A 138 24.40 -5.18 -13.35
C THR A 138 25.44 -5.09 -14.45
N SER A 139 25.10 -5.64 -15.60
CA SER A 139 25.69 -5.20 -16.84
C SER A 139 25.31 -3.73 -16.95
N SER A 140 26.25 -2.84 -16.63
CA SER A 140 26.17 -1.42 -16.93
C SER A 140 26.21 -1.22 -18.44
N THR A 141 25.25 -1.80 -19.14
CA THR A 141 24.87 -1.42 -20.49
C THR A 141 23.81 -0.36 -20.25
N SER A 142 24.08 0.86 -20.69
CA SER A 142 23.05 1.86 -20.92
C SER A 142 21.89 1.20 -21.66
N MET A 143 20.86 0.78 -20.92
CA MET A 143 19.60 0.39 -21.49
C MET A 143 19.02 1.70 -22.02
N SER A 144 19.30 1.97 -23.29
CA SER A 144 18.42 2.77 -24.13
C SER A 144 17.01 2.31 -23.78
N SER A 145 16.24 3.17 -23.13
CA SER A 145 14.83 2.98 -22.85
C SER A 145 14.11 2.89 -24.19
N GLY A 146 14.15 1.69 -24.78
CA GLY A 146 13.21 1.29 -25.81
C GLY A 146 11.85 1.38 -25.15
N LYS A 147 11.10 2.40 -25.56
CA LYS A 147 9.72 2.68 -25.18
C LYS A 147 8.92 1.37 -25.32
N VAL A 148 8.72 0.66 -24.21
CA VAL A 148 7.79 -0.46 -24.15
C VAL A 148 6.42 0.18 -24.13
N ASN A 149 5.74 0.20 -25.28
CA ASN A 149 4.34 0.57 -25.32
C ASN A 149 3.58 -0.60 -24.70
N ASP A 150 3.15 -0.45 -23.45
CA ASP A 150 2.25 -1.38 -22.77
C ASP A 150 0.85 -1.27 -23.41
N GLU A 151 0.70 -1.79 -24.62
CA GLU A 151 -0.60 -1.91 -25.28
C GLU A 151 -1.27 -3.19 -24.78
N ILE A 152 -2.22 -3.04 -23.86
CA ILE A 152 -3.07 -4.13 -23.39
C ILE A 152 -4.14 -4.39 -24.46
N PHE A 153 -4.09 -5.55 -25.10
CA PHE A 153 -5.10 -5.98 -26.08
C PHE A 153 -6.24 -6.74 -25.41
N PHE A 154 -7.45 -6.19 -25.50
CA PHE A 154 -8.68 -6.87 -25.10
C PHE A 154 -9.33 -7.51 -26.33
N PHE A 155 -9.40 -8.84 -26.35
CA PHE A 155 -10.24 -9.57 -27.28
C PHE A 155 -11.52 -9.95 -26.55
N GLY A 156 -12.59 -9.19 -26.80
CA GLY A 156 -13.93 -9.54 -26.35
C GLY A 156 -14.54 -10.61 -27.26
N ASN A 157 -15.34 -11.50 -26.70
CA ASN A 157 -16.15 -12.47 -27.41
C ASN A 157 -17.58 -12.45 -26.85
#